data_AF-A0A142C1D8-F1
#
_entry.id   AF-A0A142C1D8-F1
#
_cell.length_a   1.000
_cell.length_b   1.000
_cell.length_c   1.000
_cell.angle_alpha   90.00
_cell.angle_beta   90.00
_cell.angle_gamma   90.00
#
_symmetry.space_group_name_H-M   'P 1'
#
loop_
_entity.id
_entity.type
_entity.pdbx_description
1 polymer ?
#
loop_
_entity_poly.entity_id
_entity_poly.type
_entity_poly.pdbx_seq_one_letter_code
_entity_poly.pdbx_strand_id
1 'polypeptide(L)'
;MAATVVGSTPLEEPDLSRMERYGSRSCCINLTYQCLQGFPGQEHLHYTLCHHDAAAPCGFDSDLGCCNGYMYCIGMFVEQHGLEDTHNHCKTRLCNPNRR
;
A
#
# COMPACT_ATOMS: atom_id res chain seq x y z
N MET A 1 37.32 -4.42 42.37
CA MET A 1 35.92 -4.45 41.87
C MET A 1 35.94 -3.74 40.54
N ALA A 2 35.67 -4.46 39.44
CA ALA A 2 35.77 -3.92 38.09
C ALA A 2 34.40 -3.36 37.66
N ALA A 3 34.36 -2.09 37.27
CA ALA A 3 33.17 -1.46 36.72
C ALA A 3 33.08 -1.80 35.23
N THR A 4 32.14 -2.66 34.84
CA THR A 4 31.80 -2.92 33.45
C THR A 4 30.97 -1.75 32.92
N VAL A 5 31.64 -0.83 32.23
CA VAL A 5 30.99 0.19 31.39
C VAL A 5 30.42 -0.55 30.18
N VAL A 6 29.14 -0.91 30.23
CA VAL A 6 28.39 -1.32 29.04
C VAL A 6 28.19 -0.04 28.24
N GLY A 7 29.10 0.20 27.29
CA GLY A 7 28.95 1.26 26.31
C GLY A 7 27.65 1.02 25.55
N SER A 8 26.67 1.90 25.78
CA SER A 8 25.47 1.99 24.97
C SER A 8 25.90 2.36 23.56
N THR A 9 26.08 1.36 22.71
CA THR A 9 26.00 1.54 21.26
C THR A 9 24.71 2.33 21.00
N PRO A 10 24.75 3.48 20.32
CA PRO A 10 23.52 4.06 19.81
C PRO A 10 22.98 2.99 18.85
N LEU A 11 21.81 2.43 19.18
CA LEU A 11 20.97 1.89 18.12
C LEU A 11 20.75 3.10 17.21
N GLU A 12 21.41 3.13 16.05
CA GLU A 12 20.86 3.85 14.91
C GLU A 12 19.47 3.25 14.74
N GLU A 13 18.46 3.96 15.24
CA GLU A 13 17.08 3.73 14.88
C GLU A 13 17.08 3.72 13.35
N PRO A 14 16.87 2.57 12.69
CA PRO A 14 16.84 2.56 11.23
C PRO A 14 15.74 3.54 10.85
N ASP A 15 16.08 4.54 10.04
CA ASP A 15 15.25 5.66 9.60
C ASP A 15 13.80 5.22 9.30
N LEU A 16 12.97 5.14 10.35
CA LEU A 16 11.58 4.68 10.30
C LEU A 16 10.77 5.63 9.42
N SER A 17 11.18 6.90 9.38
CA SER A 17 10.66 7.95 8.49
C SER A 17 10.77 7.64 7.00
N ARG A 18 11.68 6.75 6.56
CA ARG A 18 11.79 6.31 5.17
C ARG A 18 11.04 5.01 4.91
N MET A 19 11.00 4.08 5.87
CA MET A 19 10.17 2.86 5.76
C MET A 19 8.67 3.17 5.84
N GLU A 20 8.24 4.18 6.59
CA GLU A 20 6.84 4.62 6.62
C GLU A 20 6.35 5.16 5.27
N ARG A 21 7.24 5.65 4.40
CA ARG A 21 6.87 6.17 3.06
C ARG A 21 6.76 5.11 1.97
N TYR A 22 7.35 3.93 2.19
CA TYR A 22 7.36 2.82 1.22
C TYR A 22 6.62 1.57 1.72
N GLY A 23 6.45 1.41 3.03
CA GLY A 23 5.77 0.30 3.67
C GLY A 23 4.25 0.26 3.44
N SER A 24 3.61 1.41 3.22
CA SER A 24 2.15 1.49 2.98
C SER A 24 1.80 1.24 1.51
N ARG A 25 2.46 1.95 0.57
CA ARG A 25 2.06 1.98 -0.85
C ARG A 25 2.24 0.65 -1.57
N SER A 26 3.46 0.15 -1.64
CA SER A 26 3.78 -1.02 -2.49
C SER A 26 3.11 -2.28 -1.94
N CYS A 27 3.03 -2.39 -0.62
CA CYS A 27 2.26 -3.42 0.07
C CYS A 27 0.78 -3.35 -0.33
N CYS A 28 0.16 -2.18 -0.21
CA CYS A 28 -1.24 -1.96 -0.54
C CYS A 28 -1.56 -2.35 -2.00
N ILE A 29 -0.76 -1.85 -2.94
CA ILE A 29 -0.93 -2.13 -4.37
C ILE A 29 -0.86 -3.63 -4.66
N ASN A 30 0.14 -4.31 -4.09
CA ASN A 30 0.36 -5.73 -4.31
C ASN A 30 -0.77 -6.58 -3.71
N LEU A 31 -1.15 -6.34 -2.46
CA LEU A 31 -2.20 -7.12 -1.82
C LEU A 31 -3.58 -6.86 -2.43
N THR A 32 -3.88 -5.61 -2.81
CA THR A 32 -5.11 -5.30 -3.54
C THR A 32 -5.13 -6.01 -4.90
N TYR A 33 -4.04 -5.97 -5.66
CA TYR A 33 -3.96 -6.67 -6.95
C TYR A 33 -4.12 -8.18 -6.78
N GLN A 34 -3.42 -8.77 -5.82
CA GLN A 34 -3.50 -10.20 -5.52
C GLN A 34 -4.91 -10.62 -5.08
N CYS A 35 -5.58 -9.81 -4.27
CA CYS A 35 -6.98 -10.05 -3.91
C CYS A 35 -7.90 -10.00 -5.13
N LEU A 36 -7.72 -9.01 -6.03
CA LEU A 36 -8.53 -8.87 -7.24
C LEU A 36 -8.33 -10.02 -8.24
N GLN A 37 -7.15 -10.65 -8.27
CA GLN A 37 -6.93 -11.86 -9.06
C GLN A 37 -7.83 -13.04 -8.64
N GLY A 38 -8.40 -13.01 -7.42
CA GLY A 38 -9.39 -13.97 -6.96
C GLY A 38 -10.80 -13.74 -7.51
N PHE A 39 -11.06 -12.63 -8.21
CA PHE A 39 -12.39 -12.22 -8.68
C PHE A 39 -12.42 -11.92 -10.20
N PRO A 40 -12.06 -12.88 -11.07
CA PRO A 40 -11.98 -12.65 -12.50
C PRO A 40 -13.33 -12.21 -13.09
N GLY A 41 -13.35 -11.05 -13.75
CA GLY A 41 -14.55 -10.43 -14.33
C GLY A 41 -15.45 -9.70 -13.34
N GLN A 42 -15.09 -9.68 -12.06
CA GLN A 42 -15.83 -9.00 -10.98
C GLN A 42 -14.95 -8.01 -10.21
N GLU A 43 -13.75 -7.71 -10.70
CA GLU A 43 -12.78 -6.86 -10.01
C GLU A 43 -13.33 -5.45 -9.74
N HIS A 44 -14.19 -4.94 -10.64
CA HIS A 44 -14.90 -3.67 -10.48
C HIS A 44 -15.91 -3.65 -9.32
N LEU A 45 -16.33 -4.81 -8.80
CA LEU A 45 -17.19 -4.92 -7.62
C LEU A 45 -16.38 -5.07 -6.33
N HIS A 46 -15.21 -5.68 -6.43
CA HIS A 46 -14.39 -6.08 -5.27
C HIS A 46 -13.21 -5.15 -4.99
N TYR A 47 -12.93 -4.15 -5.83
CA TYR A 47 -11.76 -3.27 -5.66
C TYR A 47 -11.72 -2.55 -4.30
N THR A 48 -12.86 -2.07 -3.78
CA THR A 48 -12.93 -1.39 -2.48
C THR A 48 -12.67 -2.36 -1.33
N LEU A 49 -13.24 -3.57 -1.41
CA LEU A 49 -13.04 -4.62 -0.42
C LEU A 49 -11.56 -5.04 -0.38
N CYS A 50 -11.00 -5.39 -1.52
CA CYS A 50 -9.60 -5.78 -1.66
C CYS A 50 -8.62 -4.69 -1.23
N HIS A 51 -9.00 -3.42 -1.38
CA HIS A 51 -8.22 -2.30 -0.87
C HIS A 51 -8.28 -2.18 0.65
N HIS A 52 -9.45 -2.35 1.23
CA HIS A 52 -9.61 -2.32 2.69
C HIS A 52 -8.88 -3.50 3.36
N ASP A 53 -8.98 -4.70 2.80
CA ASP A 53 -8.26 -5.89 3.26
C ASP A 53 -6.75 -5.73 3.15
N ALA A 54 -6.26 -5.05 2.10
CA ALA A 54 -4.86 -4.73 1.96
C ALA A 54 -4.38 -3.68 2.99
N ALA A 55 -5.25 -2.79 3.46
CA ALA A 55 -4.88 -1.76 4.43
C ALA A 55 -4.60 -2.33 5.83
N ALA A 56 -5.29 -3.41 6.22
CA ALA A 56 -5.10 -4.04 7.53
C ALA A 56 -3.65 -4.54 7.78
N PRO A 57 -2.99 -5.29 6.88
CA PRO A 57 -1.60 -5.72 7.06
C PRO A 57 -0.56 -4.66 6.62
N CYS A 58 -0.91 -3.74 5.71
CA CYS A 58 0.04 -2.75 5.17
C CYS A 58 0.10 -1.45 5.97
N GLY A 59 -0.83 -1.24 6.90
CA GLY A 59 -1.01 0.01 7.60
C GLY A 59 -1.83 1.03 6.79
N PHE A 60 -2.53 1.89 7.52
CA PHE A 60 -3.37 2.94 6.97
C PHE A 60 -2.54 4.23 6.86
N ASP A 61 -2.50 4.85 5.67
CA ASP A 61 -1.86 6.17 5.50
C ASP A 61 -2.80 7.31 6.00
N SER A 62 -4.09 6.97 6.23
CA SER A 62 -5.17 7.84 6.73
C SER A 62 -6.43 7.00 7.01
N ASP A 63 -7.50 7.62 7.56
CA ASP A 63 -8.86 7.02 7.65
C ASP A 63 -9.40 6.51 6.29
N LEU A 64 -8.77 6.94 5.21
CA LEU A 64 -9.16 6.68 3.85
C LEU A 64 -8.55 5.39 3.26
N GLY A 65 -7.65 4.69 3.97
CA GLY A 65 -7.01 3.44 3.52
C GLY A 65 -5.50 3.55 3.25
N CYS A 66 -4.92 2.53 2.60
CA CYS A 66 -3.46 2.44 2.38
C CYS A 66 -2.96 3.10 1.07
N CYS A 67 -3.79 3.19 0.02
CA CYS A 67 -3.42 3.86 -1.23
C CYS A 67 -4.62 4.23 -2.12
N ASN A 68 -5.26 5.38 -1.89
CA ASN A 68 -6.51 5.70 -2.58
C ASN A 68 -6.40 6.06 -4.04
N GLY A 69 -5.33 6.75 -4.45
CA GLY A 69 -5.13 7.03 -5.87
C GLY A 69 -5.00 5.76 -6.71
N TYR A 70 -4.51 4.67 -6.13
CA TYR A 70 -4.52 3.35 -6.78
C TYR A 70 -5.94 2.77 -6.83
N MET A 71 -6.66 2.75 -5.70
CA MET A 71 -8.05 2.26 -5.62
C MET A 71 -8.98 2.97 -6.62
N TYR A 72 -8.97 4.31 -6.65
CA TYR A 72 -9.80 5.08 -7.58
C TYR A 72 -9.44 4.80 -9.03
N CYS A 73 -8.14 4.68 -9.34
CA CYS A 73 -7.69 4.36 -10.69
C CYS A 73 -8.17 2.97 -11.13
N ILE A 74 -8.08 1.95 -10.26
CA ILE A 74 -8.63 0.62 -10.53
C ILE A 74 -10.13 0.72 -10.80
N GLY A 75 -10.89 1.37 -9.91
CA GLY A 75 -12.35 1.52 -10.06
C GLY A 75 -12.78 2.24 -11.34
N MET A 76 -11.95 3.12 -11.92
CA MET A 76 -12.26 3.82 -13.16
C MET A 76 -12.05 2.97 -14.42
N PHE A 77 -11.06 2.08 -14.41
CA PHE A 77 -10.53 1.47 -15.63
C PHE A 77 -10.64 -0.06 -15.69
N VAL A 78 -10.79 -0.73 -14.55
CA VAL A 78 -10.72 -2.20 -14.48
C VAL A 78 -11.79 -2.91 -15.28
N GLU A 79 -12.99 -2.33 -15.38
CA GLU A 79 -14.08 -2.88 -16.19
C GLU A 79 -13.81 -2.79 -17.71
N GLN A 80 -13.10 -1.75 -18.15
CA GLN A 80 -12.87 -1.47 -19.58
C GLN A 80 -11.59 -2.12 -20.10
N HIS A 81 -10.56 -2.21 -19.27
CA HIS A 81 -9.22 -2.64 -19.67
C HIS A 81 -8.79 -3.97 -19.04
N GLY A 82 -9.56 -4.51 -18.09
CA GLY A 82 -9.17 -5.70 -17.34
C GLY A 82 -8.12 -5.42 -16.27
N LEU A 83 -7.92 -6.40 -15.38
CA LEU A 83 -7.13 -6.23 -14.16
C LEU A 83 -5.64 -5.96 -14.41
N GLU A 84 -5.01 -6.69 -15.33
CA GLU A 84 -3.56 -6.60 -15.55
C GLU A 84 -3.15 -5.26 -16.17
N ASP A 85 -3.82 -4.85 -17.25
CA ASP A 85 -3.56 -3.56 -17.90
C ASP A 85 -3.86 -2.40 -16.96
N THR A 86 -4.98 -2.48 -16.23
CA THR A 86 -5.35 -1.46 -15.25
C THR A 86 -4.33 -1.40 -14.11
N HIS A 87 -3.88 -2.52 -13.57
CA HIS A 87 -2.84 -2.55 -12.54
C HIS A 87 -1.56 -1.88 -13.03
N ASN A 88 -1.10 -2.22 -14.23
CA ASN A 88 0.10 -1.64 -14.83
C ASN A 88 -0.03 -0.13 -15.05
N HIS A 89 -1.23 0.35 -15.42
CA HIS A 89 -1.52 1.78 -15.54
C HIS A 89 -1.55 2.48 -14.16
N CYS A 90 -2.21 1.86 -13.17
CA CYS A 90 -2.54 2.50 -11.90
C CYS A 90 -1.41 2.40 -10.86
N LYS A 91 -0.49 1.44 -10.95
CA LYS A 91 0.59 1.24 -9.98
C LYS A 91 1.58 2.43 -9.88
N THR A 92 1.55 3.36 -10.83
CA THR A 92 2.38 4.58 -10.84
C THR A 92 1.65 5.83 -10.29
N ARG A 93 0.32 5.77 -10.10
CA ARG A 93 -0.49 6.89 -9.58
C ARG A 93 -0.21 7.17 -8.11
N LEU A 94 0.03 8.43 -7.73
CA LEU A 94 0.21 8.83 -6.33
C LEU A 94 -0.95 8.35 -5.43
N CYS A 95 -0.66 7.78 -4.26
CA CYS A 95 -1.70 7.30 -3.32
C CYS A 95 -2.60 8.42 -2.80
N ASN A 96 -2.05 9.62 -2.63
CA ASN A 96 -2.77 10.77 -2.14
C ASN A 96 -2.49 11.97 -3.06
N PRO A 97 -3.28 12.16 -4.13
CA PRO A 97 -3.06 13.25 -5.09
C PRO A 97 -3.27 14.65 -4.50
N ASN A 98 -3.82 14.76 -3.28
CA ASN A 98 -4.11 16.02 -2.59
C ASN A 98 -3.05 16.44 -1.56
N ARG A 99 -2.06 15.58 -1.21
CA ARG A 99 -0.91 16.03 -0.41
C ARG A 99 0.07 16.79 -1.33
N ARG A 100 -0.01 18.12 -1.32
CA ARG A 100 1.05 19.03 -1.79
C ARG A 100 2.03 19.31 -0.66
#